data_AF-A0A816JK35-F1
#
_entry.id   AF-A0A816JK35-F1
#
_cell.length_a   1.000
_cell.length_b   1.000
_cell.length_c   1.000
_cell.angle_alpha   90.00
_cell.angle_beta   90.00
_cell.angle_gamma   90.00
#
_symmetry.space_group_name_H-M   'P 1'
#
loop_
_entity.id
_entity.type
_entity.pdbx_description
1 polymer ?
#
loop_
_entity_poly.entity_id
_entity_poly.type
_entity_poly.pdbx_seq_one_letter_code
_entity_poly.pdbx_strand_id
1 'polypeptide(L)'
;MEKTLATPDNARSLSPSSSAAVKSRTGGFERRTKRRLSQTKASVCVSGQEEDDEEEVKEKIEALQRIIPGGTALGVDALFEETAGYIMSLQCQIKTIKVLTSFLQSLDKQDMKFGG
;
A
#
# COMPACT_ATOMS: atom_id res chain seq x y z
N MET A 1 -44.86 -23.10 35.82
CA MET A 1 -45.82 -23.89 35.02
C MET A 1 -45.76 -23.33 33.61
N GLU A 2 -44.66 -23.58 32.88
CA GLU A 2 -44.56 -24.63 31.83
C GLU A 2 -45.78 -24.66 30.91
N LYS A 3 -45.62 -24.33 29.59
CA LYS A 3 -45.78 -25.17 28.35
C LYS A 3 -45.21 -24.39 27.14
N THR A 4 -44.07 -24.74 26.53
CA THR A 4 -43.78 -25.63 25.36
C THR A 4 -44.16 -25.11 23.97
N LEU A 5 -43.16 -24.98 23.06
CA LEU A 5 -43.02 -25.50 21.66
C LEU A 5 -41.97 -24.61 20.94
N ALA A 6 -40.80 -25.02 20.41
CA ALA A 6 -40.34 -26.18 19.63
C ALA A 6 -40.90 -26.25 18.19
N THR A 7 -40.14 -25.74 17.20
CA THR A 7 -39.72 -26.46 15.97
C THR A 7 -38.69 -25.66 15.13
N PRO A 8 -37.68 -26.33 14.52
CA PRO A 8 -36.73 -25.77 13.54
C PRO A 8 -37.07 -26.21 12.10
N ASP A 9 -36.70 -25.40 11.09
CA ASP A 9 -36.76 -25.80 9.67
C ASP A 9 -35.36 -25.95 9.07
N ASN A 10 -35.04 -27.22 8.82
CA ASN A 10 -33.86 -27.74 8.15
C ASN A 10 -34.31 -28.36 6.82
N ALA A 11 -33.89 -27.79 5.70
CA ALA A 11 -33.99 -28.34 4.35
C ALA A 11 -33.27 -27.33 3.42
N ARG A 12 -32.47 -27.66 2.40
CA ARG A 12 -32.13 -28.92 1.73
C ARG A 12 -31.03 -28.55 0.74
N SER A 13 -29.92 -29.28 0.79
CA SER A 13 -28.89 -29.34 -0.24
C SER A 13 -29.48 -29.61 -1.62
N LEU A 14 -29.05 -28.92 -2.68
CA LEU A 14 -29.02 -29.47 -4.04
C LEU A 14 -27.94 -28.77 -4.89
N SER A 15 -26.80 -29.43 -5.04
CA SER A 15 -25.89 -29.26 -6.17
C SER A 15 -26.53 -29.81 -7.45
N PRO A 16 -26.22 -29.25 -8.62
CA PRO A 16 -26.22 -30.02 -9.86
C PRO A 16 -24.80 -30.15 -10.39
N SER A 17 -24.27 -31.38 -10.30
CA SER A 17 -23.15 -31.86 -11.10
C SER A 17 -23.73 -32.62 -12.29
N SER A 18 -23.37 -32.24 -13.52
CA SER A 18 -23.59 -33.09 -14.71
C SER A 18 -22.59 -32.82 -15.83
N SER A 19 -21.55 -33.65 -15.86
CA SER A 19 -20.92 -34.37 -16.97
C SER A 19 -21.05 -33.90 -18.44
N ALA A 20 -19.90 -33.58 -19.02
CA ALA A 20 -19.33 -33.96 -20.32
C ALA A 20 -20.22 -34.23 -21.56
N ALA A 21 -19.96 -33.47 -22.65
CA ALA A 21 -20.07 -33.96 -24.03
C ALA A 21 -19.06 -33.25 -24.95
N VAL A 22 -18.05 -33.99 -25.41
CA VAL A 22 -17.07 -33.58 -26.43
C VAL A 22 -17.64 -33.86 -27.82
N LYS A 23 -17.60 -32.88 -28.74
CA LYS A 23 -17.70 -33.13 -30.19
C LYS A 23 -16.74 -32.21 -30.93
N SER A 24 -15.63 -32.79 -31.39
CA SER A 24 -14.75 -32.21 -32.40
C SER A 24 -15.44 -32.21 -33.76
N ARG A 25 -15.14 -31.22 -34.60
CA ARG A 25 -15.04 -31.39 -36.06
C ARG A 25 -14.36 -30.22 -36.74
N THR A 26 -13.35 -30.60 -37.51
CA THR A 26 -12.55 -29.86 -38.48
C THR A 26 -13.41 -29.15 -39.54
N GLY A 27 -13.02 -27.94 -39.92
CA GLY A 27 -13.54 -27.25 -41.11
C GLY A 27 -12.76 -25.97 -41.36
N GLY A 28 -11.88 -25.97 -42.37
CA GLY A 28 -10.97 -24.88 -42.67
C GLY A 28 -11.65 -23.66 -43.31
N PHE A 29 -11.02 -22.51 -43.05
CA PHE A 29 -10.62 -21.50 -44.05
C PHE A 29 -11.72 -20.69 -44.78
N GLU A 30 -11.99 -19.50 -44.25
CA GLU A 30 -12.57 -18.38 -45.00
C GLU A 30 -11.60 -17.18 -44.95
N ARG A 31 -10.98 -16.90 -46.10
CA ARG A 31 -10.18 -15.69 -46.33
C ARG A 31 -11.12 -14.51 -46.57
N ARG A 32 -10.80 -13.39 -45.91
CA ARG A 32 -10.97 -12.01 -46.42
C ARG A 32 -12.42 -11.50 -46.50
N THR A 33 -12.76 -10.55 -45.61
CA THR A 33 -13.29 -9.26 -46.06
C THR A 33 -13.25 -8.22 -44.93
N LYS A 34 -12.81 -7.03 -45.32
CA LYS A 34 -12.55 -5.85 -44.50
C LYS A 34 -13.79 -5.45 -43.68
N ARG A 35 -13.68 -5.39 -42.35
CA ARG A 35 -14.60 -4.63 -41.51
C ARG A 35 -13.85 -3.51 -40.79
N ARG A 36 -13.84 -2.38 -41.51
CA ARG A 36 -13.84 -0.97 -41.08
C ARG A 36 -13.14 -0.66 -39.75
N LEU A 37 -12.07 0.13 -39.87
CA LEU A 37 -11.54 0.98 -38.80
C LEU A 37 -12.69 1.78 -38.17
N SER A 38 -12.97 1.51 -36.90
CA SER A 38 -13.48 2.52 -35.99
C SER A 38 -12.29 2.98 -35.16
N GLN A 39 -11.67 4.09 -35.59
CA GLN A 39 -10.83 4.89 -34.72
C GLN A 39 -11.71 5.38 -33.56
N THR A 40 -11.76 4.63 -32.47
CA THR A 40 -11.93 5.28 -31.17
C THR A 40 -10.60 5.94 -30.89
N LYS A 41 -10.44 7.18 -31.39
CA LYS A 41 -9.52 8.11 -30.77
C LYS A 41 -9.98 8.17 -29.32
N ALA A 42 -9.28 7.45 -28.44
CA ALA A 42 -9.29 7.79 -27.03
C ALA A 42 -8.84 9.24 -27.01
N SER A 43 -9.82 10.13 -26.87
CA SER A 43 -9.57 11.50 -26.46
C SER A 43 -8.80 11.37 -25.17
N VAL A 44 -7.49 11.55 -25.23
CA VAL A 44 -6.71 11.89 -24.04
C VAL A 44 -7.27 13.26 -23.65
N CYS A 45 -8.24 13.23 -22.75
CA CYS A 45 -8.81 14.41 -22.14
C CYS A 45 -7.71 15.02 -21.26
N VAL A 46 -6.87 15.87 -21.84
CA VAL A 46 -6.00 16.80 -21.09
C VAL A 46 -6.90 17.94 -20.60
N SER A 47 -7.77 17.64 -19.65
CA SER A 47 -8.71 18.62 -19.09
C SER A 47 -9.12 18.27 -17.65
N GLY A 48 -8.20 17.70 -16.88
CA GLY A 48 -8.41 17.36 -15.46
C GLY A 48 -7.12 17.10 -14.68
N GLN A 49 -5.99 17.68 -15.12
CA GLN A 49 -4.68 17.41 -14.51
C GLN A 49 -4.37 18.39 -13.36
N GLU A 50 -4.90 19.62 -13.40
CA GLU A 50 -4.57 20.64 -12.39
C GLU A 50 -5.26 20.42 -11.04
N GLU A 51 -6.50 19.88 -11.02
CA GLU A 51 -7.20 19.56 -9.76
C GLU A 51 -6.58 18.34 -9.05
N ASP A 52 -6.04 17.39 -9.81
CA ASP A 52 -5.39 16.17 -9.29
C ASP A 52 -4.07 16.50 -8.56
N ASP A 53 -3.29 17.43 -9.11
CA ASP A 53 -2.01 17.86 -8.52
C ASP A 53 -2.18 18.56 -7.16
N GLU A 54 -3.24 19.37 -6.99
CA GLU A 54 -3.51 20.06 -5.72
C GLU A 54 -3.97 19.09 -4.62
N GLU A 55 -4.81 18.10 -4.97
CA GLU A 55 -5.28 17.08 -4.02
C GLU A 55 -4.12 16.17 -3.58
N GLU A 56 -3.23 15.78 -4.49
CA GLU A 56 -2.05 14.97 -4.18
C GLU A 56 -1.08 15.71 -3.23
N VAL A 57 -0.85 17.01 -3.45
CA VAL A 57 0.00 17.82 -2.56
C VAL A 57 -0.61 17.90 -1.17
N LYS A 58 -1.92 18.09 -1.08
CA LYS A 58 -2.61 18.14 0.21
C LYS A 58 -2.45 16.83 0.99
N GLU A 59 -2.61 15.68 0.34
CA GLU A 59 -2.40 14.38 0.98
C GLU A 59 -0.97 14.22 1.49
N LYS A 60 0.03 14.66 0.71
CA LYS A 60 1.44 14.64 1.13
C LYS A 60 1.70 15.54 2.35
N ILE A 61 1.08 16.71 2.40
CA ILE A 61 1.17 17.61 3.56
C ILE A 61 0.53 16.97 4.80
N GLU A 62 -0.66 16.37 4.67
CA GLU A 62 -1.33 15.67 5.78
C GLU A 62 -0.49 14.49 6.30
N ALA A 63 0.11 13.72 5.38
CA ALA A 63 1.03 12.64 5.73
C ALA A 63 2.27 13.15 6.48
N LEU A 64 2.82 14.29 6.05
CA LEU A 64 3.96 14.92 6.71
C LEU A 64 3.58 15.42 8.12
N GLN A 65 2.45 16.12 8.26
CA GLN A 65 1.95 16.59 9.57
C GLN A 65 1.79 15.46 10.60
N ARG A 66 1.44 14.24 10.16
CA ARG A 66 1.28 13.08 11.05
C ARG A 66 2.60 12.59 11.64
N ILE A 67 3.71 12.73 10.93
CA ILE A 67 5.01 12.20 11.35
C ILE A 67 5.88 13.24 12.07
N ILE A 68 5.62 14.52 11.85
CA ILE A 68 6.36 15.61 12.48
C ILE A 68 5.81 15.87 13.89
N PRO A 69 6.66 15.97 14.92
CA PRO A 69 6.23 16.34 16.27
C PRO A 69 5.45 17.66 16.26
N GLY A 70 4.20 17.63 16.74
CA GLY A 70 3.32 18.82 16.71
C GLY A 70 2.79 19.21 15.33
N GLY A 71 3.08 18.45 14.27
CA GLY A 71 2.81 18.81 12.88
C GLY A 71 1.34 19.07 12.54
N THR A 72 0.39 18.38 13.20
CA THR A 72 -1.05 18.58 12.96
C THR A 72 -1.57 19.96 13.39
N ALA A 73 -0.81 20.69 14.21
CA ALA A 73 -1.13 22.05 14.62
C ALA A 73 -0.37 23.14 13.83
N LEU A 74 0.51 22.74 12.88
CA LEU A 74 1.38 23.65 12.13
C LEU A 74 0.81 23.94 10.74
N GLY A 75 0.96 25.20 10.31
CA GLY A 75 0.82 25.60 8.90
C GLY A 75 2.01 25.14 8.05
N VAL A 76 1.90 25.22 6.73
CA VAL A 76 2.87 24.63 5.76
C VAL A 76 4.31 25.14 5.96
N ASP A 77 4.51 26.44 6.13
CA ASP A 77 5.87 27.00 6.27
C ASP A 77 6.55 26.52 7.56
N ALA A 78 5.82 26.57 8.69
CA ALA A 78 6.31 26.10 9.98
C ALA A 78 6.50 24.57 9.98
N LEU A 79 5.66 23.83 9.25
CA LEU A 79 5.80 22.39 9.09
C LEU A 79 7.12 22.03 8.43
N PHE A 80 7.56 22.77 7.40
CA PHE A 80 8.84 22.51 6.75
C PHE A 80 10.05 22.86 7.62
N GLU A 81 9.98 23.94 8.40
CA GLU A 81 11.03 24.29 9.36
C GLU A 81 11.16 23.20 10.45
N GLU A 82 10.04 22.80 11.05
CA GLU A 82 10.02 21.73 12.05
C GLU A 82 10.45 20.38 11.45
N THR A 83 10.11 20.13 10.18
CA THR A 83 10.58 18.95 9.45
C THR A 83 12.10 18.93 9.34
N ALA A 84 12.72 20.06 8.96
CA ALA A 84 14.17 20.17 8.87
C ALA A 84 14.84 19.96 10.24
N GLY A 85 14.29 20.58 11.28
CA GLY A 85 14.73 20.42 12.67
C GLY A 85 14.62 18.96 13.14
N TYR A 86 13.51 18.29 12.85
CA TYR A 86 13.28 16.90 13.24
C TYR A 86 14.22 15.93 12.51
N ILE A 87 14.44 16.10 11.20
CA ILE A 87 15.42 15.31 10.44
C ILE A 87 16.82 15.45 11.05
N MET A 88 17.24 16.68 11.35
CA MET A 88 18.56 16.92 11.97
C MET A 88 18.67 16.25 13.34
N SER A 89 17.62 16.33 14.14
CA SER A 89 17.56 15.70 15.47
C SER A 89 17.67 14.18 15.39
N LEU A 90 16.91 13.55 14.48
CA LEU A 90 17.00 12.10 14.24
C LEU A 90 18.40 11.68 13.80
N GLN A 91 19.02 12.43 12.88
CA GLN A 91 20.40 12.16 12.46
C GLN A 91 21.40 12.29 13.62
N CYS A 92 21.24 13.30 14.47
CA CYS A 92 22.07 13.48 15.65
C CYS A 92 21.93 12.30 16.62
N GLN A 93 20.70 11.87 16.91
CA GLN A 93 20.42 10.72 17.78
C GLN A 93 21.11 9.45 17.26
N ILE A 94 20.97 9.15 15.96
CA ILE A 94 21.60 7.98 15.34
C ILE A 94 23.13 8.05 15.44
N LYS A 95 23.72 9.22 15.16
CA LYS A 95 25.18 9.42 15.26
C LYS A 95 25.68 9.19 16.69
N THR A 96 24.99 9.74 17.68
CA THR A 96 25.32 9.57 19.11
C THR A 96 25.27 8.10 19.50
N ILE A 97 24.18 7.39 19.18
CA ILE A 97 24.05 5.96 19.51
C ILE A 97 25.15 5.13 18.83
N LYS A 98 25.52 5.45 17.59
CA LYS A 98 26.63 4.77 16.89
C LYS A 98 27.97 4.98 17.58
N VAL A 99 28.27 6.21 18.02
CA VAL A 99 29.51 6.50 18.75
C VAL A 99 29.54 5.75 20.08
N LEU A 100 28.45 5.82 20.85
CA LEU A 100 28.35 5.11 22.13
C LEU A 100 28.48 3.59 21.96
N THR A 101 27.78 3.03 20.97
CA THR A 101 27.89 1.60 20.64
C THR A 101 29.32 1.21 20.26
N SER A 102 29.99 2.02 19.45
CA SER A 102 31.38 1.75 19.04
C SER A 102 32.34 1.81 20.22
N PHE A 103 32.11 2.75 21.15
CA PHE A 103 32.86 2.86 22.38
C PHE A 103 32.68 1.61 23.26
N LEU A 104 31.44 1.19 23.52
CA LEU A 104 31.16 -0.02 24.31
C LEU A 104 31.76 -1.28 23.68
N GLN A 105 31.61 -1.46 22.37
CA GLN A 105 32.26 -2.56 21.64
C GLN A 105 33.79 -2.53 21.71
N SER A 106 34.39 -1.36 21.90
CA SER A 106 35.83 -1.24 22.07
C SER A 106 36.26 -1.68 23.47
N LEU A 107 35.46 -1.42 24.52
CA LEU A 107 35.72 -1.87 25.88
C LEU A 107 35.62 -3.39 25.99
N ASP A 108 34.58 -3.99 25.42
CA ASP A 108 34.37 -5.45 25.42
C ASP A 108 35.56 -6.22 24.81
N LYS A 109 36.31 -5.58 23.88
CA LYS A 109 37.50 -6.17 23.25
C LYS A 109 38.78 -6.00 24.07
N GLN A 110 38.85 -5.03 24.97
CA GLN A 110 40.02 -4.82 25.83
C GLN A 110 40.04 -5.80 27.00
N ASP A 111 38.88 -6.18 27.52
CA ASP A 111 38.76 -7.16 28.62
C ASP A 111 39.18 -8.58 28.19
N MET A 112 39.27 -8.85 26.88
CA MET A 112 39.67 -10.15 26.32
C MET A 112 41.18 -10.30 26.07
N LYS A 113 42.01 -9.34 26.51
CA LYS A 113 43.47 -9.31 26.24
C LYS A 113 44.39 -9.56 27.43
N PHE A 114 43.86 -9.90 28.61
CA PHE A 114 44.63 -10.23 29.82
C PHE A 114 44.59 -11.72 30.19
N GLY A 115 44.90 -12.61 29.25
CA GLY A 115 45.15 -14.03 29.52
C GLY A 115 46.54 -14.41 29.03
N GLY A 116 47.46 -14.68 29.96
CA GLY A 116 48.85 -15.09 29.70
C GLY A 116 48.99 -16.53 29.24
#